data_AF-A0A2X3HGR3-F1
#
_entry.id   AF-A0A2X3HGR3-F1
#
_cell.length_a   1.000
_cell.length_b   1.000
_cell.length_c   1.000
_cell.angle_alpha   90.00
_cell.angle_beta   90.00
_cell.angle_gamma   90.00
#
_symmetry.space_group_name_H-M   'P 1'
#
loop_
_entity.id
_entity.type
_entity.pdbx_description
1 polymer ?
#
loop_
_entity_poly.entity_id
_entity_poly.type
_entity_poly.pdbx_seq_one_letter_code
_entity_poly.pdbx_strand_id
1 'polypeptide(L)' 'MESKVVVPAEGQKITLQNGKLNVPHNPIIPFIEGDGIGR' A
#
# COMPACT_ATOMS: atom_id res chain seq x y z
N MET A 1 18.41 8.12 8.38
CA MET A 1 17.10 8.07 9.06
C MET A 1 16.43 6.79 8.63
N GLU A 2 16.01 5.98 9.60
CA GLU A 2 15.30 4.73 9.31
C GLU A 2 13.81 4.98 9.06
N SER A 3 13.22 4.16 8.20
CA SER A 3 11.78 4.20 7.96
C SER A 3 11.03 3.67 9.18
N LYS A 4 9.96 4.36 9.59
CA LYS A 4 9.00 3.87 10.59
C LYS A 4 7.85 3.06 9.97
N VAL A 5 7.78 2.98 8.65
CA VAL A 5 6.74 2.24 7.94
C VAL A 5 7.07 0.76 7.97
N VAL A 6 6.15 -0.04 8.53
CA VAL A 6 6.24 -1.49 8.52
C VAL A 6 5.49 -2.01 7.30
N VAL A 7 6.20 -2.69 6.41
CA VAL A 7 5.56 -3.41 5.30
C VAL A 7 4.93 -4.68 5.87
N PRO A 8 3.67 -5.01 5.53
CA PRO A 8 3.06 -6.26 5.95
C PRO A 8 3.89 -7.47 5.55
N ALA A 9 3.93 -8.49 6.41
CA ALA A 9 4.64 -9.74 6.12
C ALA A 9 4.01 -10.52 4.95
N GLU A 10 2.70 -10.34 4.75
CA GLU A 10 1.94 -10.92 3.66
C GLU A 10 1.35 -9.84 2.75
N GLY A 11 1.19 -10.17 1.47
CA GLY A 11 0.67 -9.27 0.46
C GLY A 11 1.64 -9.02 -0.68
N GLN A 12 1.12 -8.49 -1.77
CA GLN A 12 1.85 -8.25 -3.01
C GLN A 12 1.62 -6.83 -3.50
N LYS A 13 2.65 -6.26 -4.13
CA LYS A 13 2.58 -4.90 -4.68
C LYS A 13 1.72 -4.87 -5.94
N ILE A 14 0.88 -3.85 -6.09
CA ILE A 14 0.23 -3.54 -7.37
C ILE A 14 1.29 -3.01 -8.34
N THR A 15 1.30 -3.52 -9.58
CA THR A 15 2.24 -3.07 -10.62
C THR A 15 1.50 -2.45 -11.80
N LEU A 16 2.19 -1.61 -12.58
CA LEU A 16 1.65 -1.00 -13.80
C LEU A 16 2.42 -1.57 -15.01
N GLN A 17 1.70 -2.16 -15.96
CA GLN A 17 2.28 -2.74 -17.16
C GLN A 17 1.42 -2.36 -18.36
N ASN A 18 2.03 -1.76 -19.40
CA ASN A 18 1.34 -1.33 -20.62
C ASN A 18 0.08 -0.47 -20.34
N GLY A 19 0.18 0.45 -19.37
CA GLY A 19 -0.93 1.32 -18.97
C GLY A 19 -2.06 0.64 -18.20
N LYS A 20 -1.92 -0.64 -17.84
CA LYS A 20 -2.90 -1.39 -17.04
C LYS A 20 -2.33 -1.76 -15.68
N LEU A 21 -3.16 -1.61 -14.65
CA LEU A 21 -2.82 -2.07 -13.30
C LEU A 21 -2.95 -3.60 -13.26
N ASN A 22 -1.88 -4.26 -12.83
CA ASN A 22 -1.91 -5.65 -12.41
C ASN A 22 -2.08 -5.69 -10.89
N VAL A 23 -3.29 -6.04 -10.47
CA VAL A 23 -3.69 -6.09 -9.07
C VAL A 23 -3.70 -7.56 -8.61
N PRO A 24 -2.83 -7.97 -7.66
CA PRO A 24 -2.82 -9.32 -7.13
C PRO A 24 -4.03 -9.58 -6.22
N HIS A 25 -4.26 -10.84 -5.85
CA HIS A 25 -5.36 -11.22 -4.94
C HIS A 25 -5.22 -10.64 -3.52
N ASN A 26 -3.99 -10.34 -3.07
CA ASN A 26 -3.67 -9.81 -1.74
C ASN A 26 -2.84 -8.51 -1.87
N PRO A 27 -3.42 -7.40 -2.33
CA PRO A 27 -2.67 -6.18 -2.57
C PRO A 27 -2.28 -5.47 -1.28
N ILE A 28 -1.06 -4.93 -1.24
CA ILE A 28 -0.65 -3.99 -0.18
C ILE A 28 -1.19 -2.60 -0.53
N ILE A 29 -2.07 -2.07 0.32
CA ILE A 29 -2.68 -0.74 0.16
C ILE A 29 -2.22 0.17 1.31
N PRO A 30 -1.35 1.17 1.04
CA PRO A 30 -1.01 2.18 2.03
C PRO A 30 -2.23 3.05 2.33
N PHE A 31 -2.37 3.44 3.60
CA PHE A 31 -3.31 4.49 4.00
C PHE A 31 -2.63 5.43 5.00
N ILE A 32 -3.19 6.62 5.12
CA ILE A 32 -2.80 7.61 6.12
C ILE A 32 -4.10 7.96 6.86
N GLU A 33 -4.10 7.79 8.18
CA GLU A 33 -5.25 8.12 9.04
C GLU A 33 -5.59 9.61 8.96
N GLY A 34 -4.57 10.46 8.87
CA GLY A 34 -4.73 11.92 8.84
C GLY A 34 -5.03 12.48 10.23
N ASP A 35 -5.49 13.72 10.27
CA ASP A 35 -5.78 14.45 11.50
C ASP A 35 -7.29 14.76 11.62
N GLY A 36 -7.77 15.06 12.84
CA GLY A 36 -9.15 15.50 13.08
C GLY A 36 -10.17 14.35 12.98
N ILE A 37 -11.22 14.54 12.18
CA ILE A 37 -12.33 13.57 12.01
C ILE A 37 -11.97 12.33 11.16
N GLY A 38 -10.73 12.25 10.66
CA GLY A 38 -10.22 11.11 9.88
C GLY A 38 -9.78 9.91 10.74
N ARG A 39 -9.80 10.06 12.07
CA ARG A 39 -9.50 9.03 13.07
C ARG A 39 -10.76 8.34 13.59
#